data_AF-A0A954F3R8-F1
#
_entry.id   AF-A0A954F3R8-F1
#
_cell.length_a   1.000
_cell.length_b   1.000
_cell.length_c   1.000
_cell.angle_alpha   90.00
_cell.angle_beta   90.00
_cell.angle_gamma   90.00
#
_symmetry.space_group_name_H-M   'P 1'
#
loop_
_entity.id
_entity.type
_entity.pdbx_description
1 polymer ?
#
loop_
_entity_poly.entity_id
_entity_poly.type
_entity_poly.pdbx_seq_one_letter_code
_entity_poly.pdbx_strand_id
1 'polypeptide(L)'
;MKKLTGPTSALALATLLGASLYATPATDTAATVEVPLTFRTLRTWDVHLPAESFAPIGKGIPFAGAGADGFKIAIEEGALRIDRDGDGELDGRVEVPDEDKGSQLVVFRMNQGTENESSFAVRVKNEGRWSYAPAGAM
;
A
#
# COMPACT_ATOMS: atom_id res chain seq x y z
N MET A 1 -83.52 59.96 -14.27
CA MET A 1 -82.35 59.95 -13.36
C MET A 1 -81.15 59.37 -14.09
N LYS A 2 -80.04 60.12 -14.07
CA LYS A 2 -78.62 59.75 -14.25
C LYS A 2 -78.21 58.88 -15.46
N LYS A 3 -77.62 59.57 -16.45
CA LYS A 3 -76.43 59.11 -17.17
C LYS A 3 -75.29 60.07 -16.84
N LEU A 4 -74.16 59.58 -16.35
CA LEU A 4 -72.85 60.27 -16.36
C LEU A 4 -71.83 59.19 -15.91
N THR A 5 -71.05 58.62 -16.83
CA THR A 5 -69.69 59.05 -17.25
C THR A 5 -68.58 58.47 -16.38
N GLY A 6 -67.55 57.95 -17.06
CA GLY A 6 -66.17 57.96 -16.55
C GLY A 6 -65.47 56.61 -16.54
N PRO A 7 -64.46 56.37 -17.42
CA PRO A 7 -63.67 55.16 -17.47
C PRO A 7 -62.25 55.32 -16.88
N THR A 8 -61.76 54.20 -16.33
CA THR A 8 -60.38 53.62 -16.38
C THR A 8 -59.10 54.44 -16.12
N SER A 9 -58.20 53.75 -15.41
CA SER A 9 -56.72 53.77 -15.49
C SER A 9 -56.01 54.89 -14.70
N ALA A 10 -54.85 54.67 -14.07
CA ALA A 10 -53.94 53.54 -14.08
C ALA A 10 -53.05 53.53 -12.83
N LEU A 11 -52.50 52.34 -12.55
CA LEU A 11 -51.13 52.04 -12.13
C LEU A 11 -50.26 53.21 -11.62
N ALA A 12 -49.58 53.00 -10.50
CA ALA A 12 -48.26 52.37 -10.53
C ALA A 12 -47.61 52.40 -9.13
N LEU A 13 -47.41 51.21 -8.58
CA LEU A 13 -46.45 50.94 -7.51
C LEU A 13 -45.06 50.92 -8.16
N ALA A 14 -44.09 51.67 -7.66
CA ALA A 14 -42.68 51.30 -7.74
C ALA A 14 -41.84 52.16 -6.78
N THR A 15 -41.59 51.58 -5.63
CA THR A 15 -40.70 52.04 -4.57
C THR A 15 -39.23 52.11 -5.01
N LEU A 16 -38.52 53.01 -4.33
CA LEU A 16 -37.15 53.44 -4.53
C LEU A 16 -36.08 52.33 -4.50
N LEU A 17 -35.06 52.57 -5.35
CA LEU A 17 -33.62 52.46 -5.11
C LEU A 17 -33.15 51.59 -3.92
N GLY A 18 -32.57 50.45 -4.26
CA GLY A 18 -31.60 49.73 -3.43
C GLY A 18 -30.48 49.22 -4.34
N ALA A 19 -29.33 49.89 -4.32
CA ALA A 19 -28.15 49.47 -5.05
C ALA A 19 -27.71 48.09 -4.57
N SER A 20 -27.73 47.09 -5.44
CA SER A 20 -26.94 45.87 -5.29
C SER A 20 -26.09 45.72 -6.53
N LEU A 21 -24.84 46.13 -6.38
CA LEU A 21 -23.73 45.73 -7.23
C LEU A 21 -23.58 44.21 -7.11
N TYR A 22 -24.38 43.45 -7.86
CA TYR A 22 -23.97 42.11 -8.23
C TYR A 22 -23.03 42.26 -9.41
N ALA A 23 -21.74 42.47 -9.10
CA ALA A 23 -20.68 42.12 -10.02
C ALA A 23 -20.85 40.63 -10.32
N THR A 24 -21.44 40.30 -11.47
CA THR A 24 -21.33 38.97 -12.02
C THR A 24 -19.83 38.73 -12.21
N PRO A 25 -19.18 37.79 -11.50
CA PRO A 25 -17.85 37.40 -11.90
C PRO A 25 -17.98 36.96 -13.35
N ALA A 26 -17.20 37.57 -14.25
CA ALA A 26 -17.03 37.04 -15.59
C ALA A 26 -16.72 35.56 -15.37
N THR A 27 -17.63 34.68 -15.80
CA THR A 27 -17.37 33.25 -15.78
C THR A 27 -16.24 33.10 -16.76
N ASP A 28 -15.02 33.07 -16.22
CA ASP A 28 -13.82 32.72 -16.95
C ASP A 28 -14.20 31.41 -17.63
N THR A 29 -14.36 31.47 -18.95
CA THR A 29 -14.82 30.33 -19.73
C THR A 29 -13.82 29.26 -19.40
N ALA A 30 -14.22 28.25 -18.61
CA ALA A 30 -13.33 27.24 -18.09
C ALA A 30 -12.60 26.68 -19.31
N ALA A 31 -11.33 27.06 -19.45
CA ALA A 31 -10.55 26.72 -20.61
C ALA A 31 -10.66 25.20 -20.74
N THR A 32 -11.16 24.74 -21.87
CA THR A 32 -11.29 23.30 -22.10
C THR A 32 -9.88 22.76 -22.13
N VAL A 33 -9.43 22.16 -21.03
CA VAL A 33 -8.12 21.55 -20.92
C VAL A 33 -8.20 20.22 -21.67
N GLU A 34 -7.80 20.24 -22.93
CA GLU A 34 -7.67 19.04 -23.72
C GLU A 34 -6.40 18.27 -23.28
N VAL A 35 -6.61 17.07 -22.73
CA VAL A 35 -5.52 16.16 -22.36
C VAL A 35 -5.35 15.14 -23.49
N PRO A 36 -4.23 15.14 -24.23
CA PRO A 36 -4.00 14.16 -25.27
C PRO A 36 -3.79 12.77 -24.64
N LEU A 37 -4.66 11.82 -24.98
CA LEU A 37 -4.53 10.43 -24.54
C LEU A 37 -3.79 9.61 -25.59
N THR A 38 -2.72 8.92 -25.17
CA THR A 38 -2.06 7.93 -26.01
C THR A 38 -2.72 6.57 -25.81
N PHE A 39 -3.20 5.96 -26.90
CA PHE A 39 -3.66 4.59 -26.88
C PHE A 39 -2.51 3.63 -26.52
N ARG A 40 -2.70 2.82 -25.48
CA ARG A 40 -1.75 1.76 -25.09
C ARG A 40 -2.49 0.42 -25.09
N THR A 41 -1.95 -0.55 -25.82
CA THR A 41 -2.36 -1.95 -25.71
C THR A 41 -1.56 -2.60 -24.59
N LEU A 42 -2.24 -3.03 -23.53
CA LEU A 42 -1.64 -3.83 -22.47
C LEU A 42 -1.83 -5.32 -22.81
N ARG A 43 -0.83 -6.14 -22.49
CA ARG A 43 -0.96 -7.60 -22.49
C ARG A 43 -0.87 -8.08 -21.06
N THR A 44 -1.78 -8.95 -20.68
CA THR A 44 -1.76 -9.67 -19.42
C THR A 44 -1.13 -11.04 -19.65
N TRP A 45 -0.32 -11.48 -18.69
CA TRP A 45 0.28 -12.80 -18.70
C TRP A 45 -0.09 -13.49 -17.39
N ASP A 46 -0.55 -14.73 -17.49
CA ASP A 46 -0.69 -15.60 -16.34
C ASP A 46 0.65 -16.31 -16.13
N VAL A 47 1.28 -16.05 -14.98
CA VAL A 47 2.54 -16.68 -14.61
C VAL A 47 2.25 -17.73 -13.55
N HIS A 48 2.39 -19.00 -13.92
CA HIS A 48 2.36 -20.09 -12.97
C HIS A 48 3.71 -20.21 -12.28
N LEU A 49 3.76 -19.78 -11.03
CA LEU A 49 4.93 -20.00 -10.19
C LEU A 49 4.93 -21.46 -9.71
N PRO A 50 6.11 -22.12 -9.68
CA PRO A 50 6.22 -23.42 -9.04
C PRO A 50 5.82 -23.30 -7.56
N ALA A 51 5.28 -24.38 -7.00
CA ALA A 51 4.96 -24.43 -5.59
C ALA A 51 6.22 -24.16 -4.76
N GLU A 52 6.08 -23.34 -3.71
CA GLU A 52 7.17 -23.07 -2.78
C GLU A 52 7.59 -24.39 -2.08
N SER A 53 8.88 -24.67 -2.09
CA SER A 53 9.45 -25.82 -1.38
C SER A 53 9.98 -25.38 -0.03
N PHE A 54 9.38 -25.90 1.04
CA PHE A 54 9.79 -25.63 2.41
C PHE A 54 10.78 -26.68 2.92
N ALA A 55 11.90 -26.23 3.46
CA ALA A 55 12.90 -27.06 4.12
C ALA A 55 12.77 -26.93 5.65
N PRO A 56 13.06 -28.00 6.43
CA PRO A 56 13.01 -27.92 7.89
C PRO A 56 14.08 -26.96 8.42
N ILE A 57 13.72 -26.16 9.43
CA ILE A 57 14.68 -25.31 10.13
C ILE A 57 15.44 -26.17 11.15
N GLY A 58 16.76 -26.28 10.98
CA GLY A 58 17.68 -26.94 11.90
C GLY A 58 18.28 -25.96 12.90
N LYS A 59 19.62 -25.88 12.94
CA LYS A 59 20.38 -24.93 13.79
C LYS A 59 20.53 -23.53 13.17
N GLY A 60 20.19 -23.39 11.89
CA GLY A 60 20.33 -22.14 11.14
C GLY A 60 19.74 -22.29 9.74
N ILE A 61 19.63 -21.16 9.04
CA ILE A 61 19.27 -21.13 7.61
C ILE A 61 20.54 -20.84 6.81
N PRO A 62 20.95 -21.73 5.89
CA PRO A 62 22.15 -21.53 5.08
C PRO A 62 21.92 -20.39 4.07
N PHE A 63 22.83 -19.42 4.08
CA PHE A 63 22.86 -18.32 3.12
C PHE A 63 24.26 -18.12 2.56
N ALA A 64 24.35 -17.94 1.23
CA ALA A 64 25.59 -17.56 0.57
C ALA A 64 25.97 -16.13 1.01
N GLY A 65 26.99 -16.01 1.86
CA GLY A 65 27.48 -14.73 2.40
C GLY A 65 27.52 -14.65 3.92
N ALA A 66 26.73 -15.46 4.63
CA ALA A 66 26.67 -15.48 6.10
C ALA A 66 27.71 -16.42 6.76
N GLY A 67 28.68 -16.93 5.99
CA GLY A 67 29.64 -17.94 6.47
C GLY A 67 29.05 -19.36 6.55
N ALA A 68 29.83 -20.31 7.09
CA ALA A 68 29.46 -21.72 7.13
C ALA A 68 28.28 -22.03 8.09
N ASP A 69 28.07 -21.19 9.10
CA ASP A 69 27.07 -21.40 10.15
C ASP A 69 25.72 -20.72 9.85
N GLY A 70 25.68 -19.81 8.86
CA GLY A 70 24.46 -19.07 8.49
C GLY A 70 23.95 -18.14 9.60
N PHE A 71 22.69 -17.69 9.47
CA PHE A 71 22.02 -16.94 10.56
C PHE A 71 21.67 -17.88 11.70
N LYS A 72 21.95 -17.46 12.94
CA LYS A 72 21.60 -18.24 14.13
C LYS A 72 20.09 -18.26 14.33
N ILE A 73 19.60 -19.44 14.69
CA ILE A 73 18.18 -19.65 14.96
C ILE A 73 18.02 -20.47 16.24
N ALA A 74 17.05 -20.08 17.06
CA ALA A 74 16.59 -20.87 18.20
C ALA A 74 15.07 -21.02 18.17
N ILE A 75 14.59 -22.20 18.56
CA ILE A 75 13.17 -22.46 18.74
C ILE A 75 12.88 -22.36 20.24
N GLU A 76 12.07 -21.40 20.63
CA GLU A 76 11.69 -21.14 22.02
C GLU A 76 10.16 -21.19 22.12
N GLU A 77 9.59 -22.03 23.00
CA GLU A 77 8.15 -22.09 23.35
C GLU A 77 7.16 -21.39 22.38
N GLY A 78 6.97 -21.93 21.17
CA GLY A 78 6.00 -21.41 20.21
C GLY A 78 6.48 -20.23 19.33
N ALA A 79 7.75 -19.86 19.42
CA ALA A 79 8.35 -18.81 18.63
C ALA A 79 9.68 -19.25 18.00
N LEU A 80 10.02 -18.58 16.91
CA LEU A 80 11.31 -18.68 16.24
C LEU A 80 12.10 -17.42 16.55
N ARG A 81 13.24 -17.59 17.22
CA ARG A 81 14.22 -16.53 17.48
C ARG A 81 15.26 -16.56 16.38
N ILE A 82 15.58 -15.39 15.85
CA ILE A 82 16.34 -15.27 14.62
C ILE A 82 17.35 -14.14 14.81
N ASP A 83 18.59 -14.39 14.45
CA ASP A 83 19.62 -13.37 14.19
C ASP A 83 19.35 -12.75 12.81
N ARG A 84 18.89 -11.50 12.76
CA ARG A 84 18.47 -10.86 11.49
C ARG A 84 19.61 -10.20 10.73
N ASP A 85 20.68 -9.81 11.39
CA ASP A 85 21.76 -9.04 10.78
C ASP A 85 23.10 -9.79 10.67
N GLY A 86 23.19 -10.97 11.28
CA GLY A 86 24.35 -11.83 11.27
C GLY A 86 25.39 -11.44 12.33
N ASP A 87 25.03 -10.63 13.33
CA ASP A 87 25.93 -10.26 14.43
C ASP A 87 26.10 -11.38 15.49
N GLY A 88 25.27 -12.43 15.39
CA GLY A 88 25.28 -13.57 16.27
C GLY A 88 24.43 -13.43 17.53
N GLU A 89 23.70 -12.32 17.69
CA GLU A 89 22.66 -12.11 18.69
C GLU A 89 21.28 -12.47 18.12
N LEU A 90 20.39 -13.00 18.96
CA LEU A 90 19.02 -13.29 18.55
C LEU A 90 18.17 -12.05 18.79
N ASP A 91 18.01 -11.19 17.80
CA ASP A 91 17.27 -9.93 17.89
C ASP A 91 15.83 -10.05 17.36
N GLY A 92 15.60 -10.97 16.43
CA GLY A 92 14.31 -11.26 15.81
C GLY A 92 13.47 -12.28 16.57
N ARG A 93 12.15 -12.09 16.53
CA ARG A 93 11.16 -13.05 17.02
C ARG A 93 10.01 -13.18 16.03
N VAL A 94 9.62 -14.43 15.76
CA VAL A 94 8.46 -14.78 14.93
C VAL A 94 7.59 -15.72 15.72
N GLU A 95 6.38 -15.27 16.05
CA GLU A 95 5.37 -16.13 16.67
C GLU A 95 4.83 -17.14 15.64
N VAL A 96 4.22 -18.23 16.11
CA VAL A 96 3.50 -19.16 15.23
C VAL A 96 2.49 -18.35 14.39
N PRO A 97 2.59 -18.39 13.05
CA PRO A 97 1.60 -17.73 12.19
C PRO A 97 0.21 -18.35 12.41
N ASP A 98 -0.82 -17.52 12.38
CA ASP A 98 -2.21 -18.01 12.37
C ASP A 98 -2.41 -19.03 11.23
N GLU A 99 -3.22 -20.07 11.45
CA GLU A 99 -3.47 -21.12 10.44
C GLU A 99 -3.91 -20.52 9.08
N ASP A 100 -4.66 -19.41 9.10
CA ASP A 100 -5.13 -18.70 7.92
C ASP A 100 -4.01 -18.01 7.11
N LYS A 101 -2.88 -17.69 7.76
CA LYS A 101 -1.76 -16.97 7.13
C LYS A 101 -0.76 -17.92 6.47
N GLY A 102 -0.68 -19.17 6.93
CA GLY A 102 0.17 -20.25 6.39
C GLY A 102 1.68 -20.04 6.56
N SER A 103 2.23 -18.89 6.17
CA SER A 103 3.63 -18.52 6.33
C SER A 103 3.81 -17.02 6.60
N GLN A 104 4.91 -16.66 7.26
CA GLN A 104 5.29 -15.28 7.54
C GLN A 104 6.59 -14.94 6.83
N LEU A 105 6.67 -13.74 6.24
CA LEU A 105 7.90 -13.24 5.62
C LEU A 105 8.85 -12.71 6.70
N VAL A 106 10.12 -13.08 6.61
CA VAL A 106 11.22 -12.61 7.44
C VAL A 106 12.32 -12.08 6.52
N VAL A 107 12.83 -10.89 6.81
CA VAL A 107 13.91 -10.26 6.05
C VAL A 107 15.15 -10.18 6.94
N PHE A 108 16.26 -10.69 6.41
CA PHE A 108 17.59 -10.58 6.97
C PHE A 108 18.35 -9.45 6.28
N ARG A 109 19.20 -8.74 7.02
CA ARG A 109 19.98 -7.60 6.54
C ARG A 109 21.43 -7.70 7.01
N MET A 110 22.30 -8.25 6.17
CA MET A 110 23.72 -8.35 6.48
C MET A 110 24.42 -7.01 6.27
N ASN A 111 25.38 -6.70 7.15
CA ASN A 111 26.24 -5.51 7.08
C ASN A 111 25.44 -4.21 6.93
N GLN A 112 24.32 -4.09 7.65
CA GLN A 112 23.42 -2.94 7.56
C GLN A 112 24.19 -1.62 7.77
N GLY A 113 24.04 -0.67 6.85
CA GLY A 113 24.74 0.61 6.93
C GLY A 113 26.18 0.60 6.40
N THR A 114 26.62 -0.47 5.76
CA THR A 114 27.93 -0.55 5.06
C THR A 114 27.77 -0.55 3.54
N GLU A 115 28.87 -0.41 2.81
CA GLU A 115 28.89 -0.51 1.34
C GLU A 115 28.54 -1.92 0.80
N ASN A 116 28.60 -2.94 1.66
CA ASN A 116 28.33 -4.35 1.31
C ASN A 116 27.02 -4.84 1.95
N GLU A 117 26.06 -3.94 2.17
CA GLU A 117 24.74 -4.30 2.69
C GLU A 117 24.04 -5.28 1.72
N SER A 118 23.51 -6.36 2.27
CA SER A 118 22.79 -7.38 1.50
C SER A 118 21.53 -7.78 2.25
N SER A 119 20.41 -7.90 1.52
CA SER A 119 19.14 -8.32 2.11
C SER A 119 18.64 -9.63 1.52
N PHE A 120 18.08 -10.47 2.39
CA PHE A 120 17.54 -11.77 2.01
C PHE A 120 16.17 -11.96 2.64
N ALA A 121 15.22 -12.46 1.86
CA ALA A 121 13.88 -12.73 2.35
C ALA A 121 13.63 -14.24 2.40
N VAL A 122 13.03 -14.70 3.49
CA VAL A 122 12.51 -16.07 3.63
C VAL A 122 11.08 -16.04 4.09
N ARG A 123 10.32 -17.04 3.69
CA ARG A 123 9.07 -17.38 4.37
C ARG A 123 9.37 -18.41 5.44
N VAL A 124 8.80 -18.21 6.62
CA VAL A 124 8.81 -19.19 7.71
C VAL A 124 7.40 -19.65 7.99
N LYS A 125 7.26 -20.93 8.32
CA LYS A 125 5.99 -21.61 8.54
C LYS A 125 6.14 -22.58 9.70
N ASN A 126 5.08 -22.80 10.45
CA ASN A 126 5.03 -23.81 11.51
C ASN A 126 3.75 -24.64 11.40
N GLU A 127 3.89 -25.88 10.92
CA GLU A 127 2.82 -26.90 10.88
C GLU A 127 3.20 -28.08 11.79
N GLY A 128 3.50 -27.79 13.06
CA GLY A 128 4.05 -28.77 14.02
C GLY A 128 5.57 -28.94 13.94
N ARG A 129 6.20 -28.40 12.89
CA ARG A 129 7.65 -28.19 12.79
C ARG A 129 7.92 -26.89 12.04
N TRP A 130 8.90 -26.13 12.51
CA TRP A 130 9.39 -24.95 11.81
C TRP A 130 10.06 -25.32 10.49
N SER A 131 9.68 -24.61 9.43
CA SER A 131 10.23 -24.77 8.09
C SER A 131 10.38 -23.40 7.42
N TYR A 132 11.29 -23.31 6.47
CA TYR A 132 11.56 -22.10 5.71
C TYR A 132 11.57 -22.37 4.21
N ALA A 133 11.20 -21.37 3.42
CA ALA A 133 11.38 -21.35 1.98
C ALA A 133 12.04 -20.03 1.56
N PRO A 134 12.89 -20.02 0.53
CA PRO A 134 13.35 -18.77 -0.05
C PRO A 134 12.15 -17.97 -0.54
N ALA A 135 12.04 -16.72 -0.10
CA ALA A 135 11.10 -15.78 -0.69
C ALA A 135 11.84 -15.06 -1.82
N GLY A 136 11.17 -14.85 -2.96
CA GLY A 136 11.77 -14.17 -4.10
C GLY A 136 12.46 -12.86 -3.72
N ALA A 137 13.48 -12.49 -4.49
CA ALA A 137 14.23 -11.26 -4.28
C ALA A 137 13.28 -10.04 -4.23
N MET A 138 13.46 -9.20 -3.21
CA MET A 138 12.87 -7.86 -3.15
C MET A 138 13.72 -6.87 -3.95
#